data_AF-A0A9W2ULN9-F1
#
_entry.id   AF-A0A9W2ULN9-F1
#
_cell.length_a   1.000
_cell.length_b   1.000
_cell.length_c   1.000
_cell.angle_alpha   90.00
_cell.angle_beta   90.00
_cell.angle_gamma   90.00
#
_symmetry.space_group_name_H-M   'P 1'
#
loop_
_entity.id
_entity.type
_entity.pdbx_description
1 polymer ?
#
loop_
_entity_poly.entity_id
_entity_poly.type
_entity_poly.pdbx_seq_one_letter_code
_entity_poly.pdbx_strand_id
1 'polypeptide(L)'
;MCVGRNSKYYFFFKTDLVHLTCTSSKTAREDLEPVVQKLFTPYTETEIENEEDEKPRLLWALYFNMRDSSDVSRNSYNDLPSNIYVCSGPDCGLGNDNAVKQAETLFQQICPNEDFCPPPPNPEDIVIDGDSLQSEASESSFIPEVNSETPQESRSLGNPEQSSQ
;
A
#
# COMPACT_ATOMS: atom_id res chain seq x y z
N MET A 1 -17.75 -23.29 11.37
CA MET A 1 -17.00 -22.21 12.05
C MET A 1 -17.25 -20.94 11.26
N CYS A 2 -17.86 -19.93 11.89
CA CYS A 2 -18.30 -18.71 11.21
C CYS A 2 -17.10 -17.98 10.62
N VAL A 3 -16.97 -18.00 9.30
CA VAL A 3 -16.11 -17.07 8.57
C VAL A 3 -16.80 -15.73 8.69
N GLY A 4 -16.30 -14.86 9.57
CA GLY A 4 -16.73 -13.47 9.61
C GLY A 4 -16.64 -12.90 8.19
N ARG A 5 -17.62 -12.12 7.79
CA ARG A 5 -17.48 -11.29 6.60
C ARG A 5 -17.40 -9.85 7.09
N ASN A 6 -16.59 -9.03 6.46
CA ASN A 6 -16.55 -7.60 6.68
C ASN A 6 -17.33 -6.95 5.56
N SER A 7 -18.42 -6.28 5.91
CA SER A 7 -19.15 -5.46 4.94
C SER A 7 -18.41 -4.14 4.83
N LYS A 8 -17.88 -3.81 3.64
CA LYS A 8 -17.17 -2.56 3.41
C LYS A 8 -17.91 -1.69 2.41
N TYR A 9 -17.82 -0.39 2.65
CA TYR A 9 -18.47 0.64 1.87
C TYR A 9 -17.51 1.78 1.59
N TYR A 10 -17.56 2.36 0.39
CA TYR A 10 -16.83 3.57 0.04
C TYR A 10 -17.77 4.57 -0.63
N PHE A 11 -17.67 5.84 -0.26
CA PHE A 11 -18.43 6.92 -0.89
C PHE A 11 -17.60 8.20 -1.10
N PHE A 12 -17.70 8.82 -2.28
CA PHE A 12 -17.08 10.10 -2.65
C PHE A 12 -18.05 11.29 -2.61
N PHE A 13 -17.89 12.24 -1.69
CA PHE A 13 -18.62 13.53 -1.71
C PHE A 13 -17.68 14.69 -1.99
N LYS A 14 -17.63 15.19 -3.25
CA LYS A 14 -16.87 16.39 -3.72
C LYS A 14 -15.34 16.39 -3.44
N THR A 15 -14.91 16.03 -2.22
CA THR A 15 -13.55 15.87 -1.69
C THR A 15 -13.38 14.72 -0.67
N ASP A 16 -14.44 14.11 -0.12
CA ASP A 16 -14.35 13.17 1.01
C ASP A 16 -14.64 11.71 0.64
N LEU A 17 -13.88 10.78 1.25
CA LEU A 17 -14.08 9.33 1.16
C LEU A 17 -14.61 8.77 2.48
N VAL A 18 -15.87 8.35 2.51
CA VAL A 18 -16.48 7.76 3.72
C VAL A 18 -16.40 6.23 3.65
N HIS A 19 -15.85 5.62 4.70
CA HIS A 19 -15.77 4.16 4.85
C HIS A 19 -16.65 3.66 5.98
N LEU A 20 -17.55 2.71 5.68
CA LEU A 20 -18.35 2.02 6.69
C LEU A 20 -17.89 0.56 6.79
N THR A 21 -17.84 0.03 8.00
CA THR A 21 -17.51 -1.38 8.26
C THR A 21 -18.35 -1.94 9.38
N CYS A 22 -18.81 -3.17 9.21
CA CYS A 22 -19.41 -3.97 10.27
C CYS A 22 -19.12 -5.46 10.05
N THR A 23 -19.23 -6.23 11.13
CA THR A 23 -19.33 -7.69 11.05
C THR A 23 -20.61 -8.03 10.28
N SER A 24 -20.46 -8.71 9.15
CA SER A 24 -21.60 -9.01 8.29
C SER A 24 -22.52 -10.05 8.94
N SER A 25 -23.81 -9.80 8.82
CA SER A 25 -24.85 -10.80 9.06
C SER A 25 -25.34 -11.40 7.74
N LYS A 26 -25.33 -10.61 6.66
CA LYS A 26 -25.76 -11.03 5.32
C LYS A 26 -24.81 -10.49 4.25
N THR A 27 -25.33 -9.90 3.17
CA THR A 27 -24.53 -9.17 2.20
C THR A 27 -24.23 -7.76 2.69
N ALA A 28 -23.11 -7.19 2.23
CA ALA A 28 -22.70 -5.86 2.64
C ALA A 28 -23.73 -4.77 2.37
N ARG A 29 -24.49 -4.90 1.28
CA ARG A 29 -25.57 -3.99 0.95
C ARG A 29 -26.72 -4.10 1.96
N GLU A 30 -27.18 -5.30 2.27
CA GLU A 30 -28.28 -5.49 3.23
C GLU A 30 -27.94 -4.97 4.63
N ASP A 31 -26.68 -5.13 5.04
CA ASP A 31 -26.24 -4.71 6.37
C ASP A 31 -26.02 -3.18 6.48
N LEU A 32 -25.54 -2.53 5.42
CA LEU A 32 -25.08 -1.12 5.47
C LEU A 32 -26.02 -0.12 4.81
N GLU A 33 -26.83 -0.52 3.83
CA GLU A 33 -27.77 0.38 3.13
C GLU A 33 -28.68 1.16 4.08
N PRO A 34 -29.23 0.59 5.18
CA PRO A 34 -30.05 1.35 6.12
C PRO A 34 -29.30 2.49 6.82
N VAL A 35 -27.99 2.38 6.98
CA VAL A 35 -27.15 3.45 7.55
C VAL A 35 -26.85 4.49 6.48
N VAL A 36 -26.55 4.06 5.26
CA VAL A 36 -26.30 4.95 4.12
C VAL A 36 -27.51 5.86 3.86
N GLN A 37 -28.72 5.32 3.83
CA GLN A 37 -29.96 6.09 3.62
C GLN A 37 -30.27 7.05 4.78
N LYS A 38 -29.79 6.76 5.99
CA LYS A 38 -29.91 7.67 7.12
C LYS A 38 -28.95 8.85 7.03
N LEU A 39 -27.73 8.62 6.53
CA LEU A 39 -26.66 9.63 6.48
C LEU A 39 -26.63 10.45 5.19
N PHE A 40 -27.09 9.89 4.06
CA PHE A 40 -26.92 10.49 2.74
C PHE A 40 -28.22 10.49 1.92
N THR A 41 -28.33 11.45 1.02
CA THR A 41 -29.38 11.51 -0.01
C THR A 41 -28.82 11.04 -1.35
N PRO A 42 -29.40 10.04 -2.04
CA PRO A 42 -28.97 9.62 -3.38
C PRO A 42 -28.85 10.80 -4.36
N TYR A 43 -27.79 10.85 -5.16
CA TYR A 43 -27.69 11.87 -6.20
C TYR A 43 -28.76 11.62 -7.28
N THR A 44 -29.66 12.58 -7.47
CA THR A 44 -30.59 12.64 -8.61
C THR A 44 -30.34 13.93 -9.38
N GLU A 45 -30.32 13.86 -10.72
CA GLU A 45 -30.10 15.05 -11.59
C GLU A 45 -31.23 16.09 -11.46
N THR A 46 -32.41 15.66 -11.01
CA THR A 46 -33.64 16.46 -10.93
C THR A 46 -33.77 17.33 -9.67
N GLU A 47 -32.96 17.12 -8.63
CA GLU A 47 -33.14 17.78 -7.32
C GLU A 47 -32.08 18.84 -7.02
N ILE A 48 -31.30 19.29 -8.00
CA ILE A 48 -30.21 20.29 -7.81
C ILE A 48 -30.73 21.65 -7.28
N GLU A 49 -32.04 21.90 -7.34
CA GLU A 49 -32.64 23.20 -6.98
C GLU A 49 -33.20 23.29 -5.55
N ASN A 50 -33.26 22.20 -4.78
CA ASN A 50 -33.72 22.24 -3.39
C ASN A 50 -32.52 22.32 -2.43
N GLU A 51 -32.18 23.55 -2.00
CA GLU A 51 -31.14 23.84 -1.01
C GLU A 51 -31.48 23.44 0.44
N GLU A 52 -32.61 22.74 0.67
CA GLU A 52 -33.06 22.33 2.00
C GLU A 52 -32.64 20.91 2.41
N ASP A 53 -31.84 20.21 1.59
CA ASP A 53 -31.34 18.88 1.94
C ASP A 53 -30.27 18.97 3.06
N GLU A 54 -30.67 18.68 4.31
CA GLU A 54 -29.76 18.62 5.47
C GLU A 54 -28.65 17.54 5.32
N LYS A 55 -28.82 16.56 4.43
CA LYS A 55 -27.90 15.42 4.27
C LYS A 55 -26.98 15.59 3.06
N PRO A 56 -25.70 15.22 3.17
CA PRO A 56 -24.79 15.20 2.02
C PRO A 56 -25.27 14.25 0.92
N ARG A 57 -25.00 14.60 -0.35
CA ARG A 57 -25.43 13.81 -1.52
C ARG A 57 -24.54 12.63 -1.80
N LEU A 58 -25.10 11.51 -2.23
CA LEU A 58 -24.41 10.28 -2.59
C LEU A 58 -24.12 10.18 -4.09
N LEU A 59 -22.89 10.46 -4.51
CA LEU A 59 -22.39 10.31 -5.88
C LEU A 59 -22.11 8.84 -6.31
N TRP A 60 -21.45 8.02 -5.48
CA TRP A 60 -21.08 6.65 -5.86
C TRP A 60 -20.89 5.70 -4.69
N ALA A 61 -21.49 4.52 -4.73
CA ALA A 61 -21.41 3.53 -3.66
C ALA A 61 -20.87 2.19 -4.14
N LEU A 62 -19.96 1.60 -3.36
CA LEU A 62 -19.53 0.20 -3.50
C LEU A 62 -19.84 -0.58 -2.24
N TYR A 63 -20.43 -1.76 -2.38
CA TYR A 63 -20.67 -2.69 -1.29
C TYR A 63 -19.98 -4.01 -1.59
N PHE A 64 -19.19 -4.52 -0.65
CA PHE A 64 -18.59 -5.85 -0.78
C PHE A 64 -18.38 -6.50 0.57
N ASN A 65 -18.41 -7.83 0.57
CA ASN A 65 -18.05 -8.64 1.72
C ASN A 65 -16.60 -9.12 1.58
N MET A 66 -15.80 -8.95 2.62
CA MET A 66 -14.42 -9.43 2.71
C MET A 66 -14.32 -10.56 3.72
N ARG A 67 -13.59 -11.62 3.39
CA ARG A 67 -13.43 -12.78 4.27
C ARG A 67 -12.60 -12.41 5.50
N ASP A 68 -13.11 -12.71 6.68
CA ASP A 68 -12.34 -12.72 7.91
C ASP A 68 -11.74 -14.11 8.13
N SER A 69 -10.44 -14.15 8.38
CA SER A 69 -9.66 -15.37 8.62
C SER A 69 -8.74 -15.24 9.84
N SER A 70 -8.92 -14.20 10.64
CA SER A 70 -8.07 -13.84 11.78
C SER A 70 -8.01 -14.94 12.85
N ASP A 71 -9.16 -15.52 13.20
CA ASP A 71 -9.26 -16.57 14.23
C ASP A 71 -9.10 -18.00 13.70
N VAL A 72 -8.56 -18.19 12.49
CA VAL A 72 -8.39 -19.52 11.90
C VAL A 72 -7.09 -20.15 12.40
N SER A 73 -7.23 -21.23 13.18
CA SER A 73 -6.08 -22.00 13.66
C SER A 73 -5.31 -22.67 12.51
N ARG A 74 -3.99 -22.76 12.65
CA ARG A 74 -3.10 -23.55 11.78
C ARG A 74 -3.62 -24.99 11.58
N ASN A 75 -4.18 -25.60 12.63
CA ASN A 75 -4.66 -26.98 12.61
C ASN A 75 -5.92 -27.18 11.76
N SER A 76 -6.55 -26.08 11.30
CA SER A 76 -7.68 -26.13 10.37
C SER A 76 -7.24 -26.30 8.90
N TYR A 77 -5.95 -26.15 8.60
CA TYR A 77 -5.39 -26.38 7.27
C TYR A 77 -4.87 -27.82 7.17
N ASN A 78 -5.23 -28.51 6.09
CA ASN A 78 -4.81 -29.89 5.87
C ASN A 78 -3.35 -29.95 5.40
N ASP A 79 -2.62 -30.97 5.87
CA ASP A 79 -1.30 -31.36 5.38
C ASP A 79 -0.24 -30.25 5.37
N LEU A 80 -0.34 -29.29 6.30
CA LEU A 80 0.55 -28.12 6.34
C LEU A 80 1.90 -28.46 7.03
N PRO A 81 3.03 -28.50 6.29
CA PRO A 81 4.36 -28.77 6.86
C PRO A 81 4.77 -27.72 7.89
N SER A 82 5.52 -28.13 8.92
CA SER A 82 5.85 -27.30 10.09
C SER A 82 6.55 -25.97 9.78
N ASN A 83 7.27 -25.89 8.67
CA ASN A 83 8.01 -24.70 8.20
C ASN A 83 7.20 -23.80 7.23
N ILE A 84 5.93 -24.11 6.99
CA ILE A 84 5.02 -23.23 6.23
C ILE A 84 4.15 -22.48 7.21
N TYR A 85 4.20 -21.16 7.21
CA TYR A 85 3.41 -20.31 8.11
C TYR A 85 2.21 -19.70 7.36
N VAL A 86 1.11 -19.47 8.07
CA VAL A 86 -0.13 -18.91 7.49
C VAL A 86 -0.43 -17.59 8.17
N CYS A 87 -0.67 -16.55 7.37
CA CYS A 87 -1.16 -15.26 7.82
C CYS A 87 -2.65 -15.11 7.47
N SER A 88 -3.37 -14.40 8.31
CA SER A 88 -4.76 -14.05 8.05
C SER A 88 -4.86 -12.78 7.21
N GLY A 89 -6.01 -12.60 6.57
CA GLY A 89 -6.42 -11.28 6.07
C GLY A 89 -6.78 -10.31 7.22
N PRO A 90 -7.31 -9.13 6.87
CA PRO A 90 -7.76 -8.15 7.86
C PRO A 90 -8.94 -8.68 8.67
N ASP A 91 -8.92 -8.41 9.97
CA ASP A 91 -10.00 -8.69 10.92
C ASP A 91 -11.05 -7.58 10.92
N CYS A 92 -12.09 -7.75 11.74
CA CYS A 92 -13.14 -6.73 11.94
C CYS A 92 -12.80 -5.67 13.00
N GLY A 93 -11.59 -5.70 13.57
CA GLY A 93 -11.10 -4.71 14.51
C GLY A 93 -10.93 -3.32 13.88
N LEU A 94 -10.98 -2.28 14.72
CA LEU A 94 -10.70 -0.91 14.29
C LEU A 94 -9.20 -0.67 14.06
N GLY A 95 -8.36 -1.35 14.85
CA GLY A 95 -6.90 -1.24 14.82
C GLY A 95 -6.24 -2.39 14.07
N ASN A 96 -4.91 -2.46 14.17
CA ASN A 96 -4.08 -3.47 13.52
C ASN A 96 -3.46 -4.48 14.49
N ASP A 97 -3.96 -4.54 15.74
CA ASP A 97 -3.38 -5.37 16.80
C ASP A 97 -3.25 -6.84 16.39
N ASN A 98 -4.24 -7.38 15.69
CA ASN A 98 -4.21 -8.77 15.23
C ASN A 98 -3.06 -9.01 14.24
N ALA A 99 -2.88 -8.10 13.26
CA ALA A 99 -1.80 -8.19 12.29
C ALA A 99 -0.42 -8.10 12.96
N VAL A 100 -0.25 -7.16 13.90
CA VAL A 100 1.02 -6.99 14.64
C VAL A 100 1.33 -8.22 15.49
N LYS A 101 0.36 -8.71 16.27
CA LYS A 101 0.53 -9.89 17.13
C LYS A 101 0.84 -11.15 16.32
N GLN A 102 0.18 -11.35 15.18
CA GLN A 102 0.46 -12.46 14.27
C GLN A 102 1.88 -12.37 13.72
N ALA A 103 2.29 -11.20 13.24
CA ALA A 103 3.64 -10.98 12.71
C ALA A 103 4.72 -11.25 13.77
N GLU A 104 4.54 -10.73 14.99
CA GLU A 104 5.46 -10.96 16.11
C GLU A 104 5.54 -12.44 16.50
N THR A 105 4.39 -13.13 16.58
CA THR A 105 4.33 -14.56 16.90
C THR A 105 5.08 -15.39 15.84
N LEU A 106 4.88 -15.08 14.56
CA LEU A 106 5.57 -15.77 13.47
C LEU A 106 7.07 -15.46 13.46
N PHE A 107 7.45 -14.21 13.72
CA PHE A 107 8.86 -13.82 13.80
C PHE A 107 9.58 -14.61 14.90
N GLN A 108 9.01 -14.71 16.10
CA GLN A 108 9.62 -15.48 17.20
C GLN A 108 9.71 -17.00 16.92
N GLN A 109 8.85 -17.53 16.04
CA GLN A 109 8.96 -18.92 15.58
C GLN A 109 10.07 -19.13 14.55
N ILE A 110 10.39 -18.11 13.75
CA ILE A 110 11.38 -18.18 12.66
C ILE A 110 12.78 -17.79 13.16
N CYS A 111 12.86 -16.72 13.95
CA CYS A 111 14.07 -16.12 14.49
C CYS A 111 13.99 -16.06 16.02
N PRO A 112 14.17 -17.20 16.71
CA PRO A 112 14.03 -17.24 18.17
C PRO A 112 15.14 -16.42 18.84
N ASN A 113 14.77 -15.69 19.90
CA ASN A 113 15.67 -14.82 20.69
C ASN A 113 16.17 -13.55 19.97
N GLU A 114 15.63 -13.24 18.80
CA GLU A 114 15.86 -11.95 18.15
C GLU A 114 14.80 -10.92 18.58
N ASP A 115 15.17 -9.65 18.55
CA ASP A 115 14.24 -8.54 18.82
C ASP A 115 13.30 -8.31 17.63
N PHE A 116 12.02 -8.08 17.91
CA PHE A 116 11.01 -7.84 16.88
C PHE A 116 11.09 -6.39 16.36
N CYS A 117 11.50 -6.21 15.10
CA CYS A 117 11.61 -4.92 14.41
C CYS A 117 12.41 -3.85 15.20
N PRO A 118 13.68 -4.09 15.56
CA PRO A 118 14.51 -3.05 16.16
C PRO A 118 14.72 -1.90 15.17
N PRO A 119 14.90 -0.66 15.66
CA PRO A 119 15.26 0.45 14.78
C PRO A 119 16.58 0.13 14.07
N PRO A 120 16.72 0.46 12.78
CA PRO A 120 17.99 0.27 12.09
C PRO A 120 19.08 1.09 12.80
N PRO A 121 20.33 0.57 12.86
CA PRO A 121 21.44 1.32 13.44
C PRO A 121 21.65 2.62 12.67
N ASN A 122 21.87 3.71 13.41
CA ASN A 122 22.04 5.02 12.83
C ASN A 122 23.44 5.14 12.18
N PRO A 123 23.58 5.49 10.89
CA PRO A 123 24.87 5.43 10.22
C PRO A 123 25.89 6.43 10.77
N GLU A 124 25.46 7.58 11.30
CA GLU A 124 26.35 8.57 11.93
C GLU A 124 26.93 8.15 13.28
N ASP A 125 26.36 7.14 13.94
CA ASP A 125 26.90 6.60 15.20
C ASP A 125 28.12 5.68 14.95
N ILE A 126 28.37 5.33 13.69
CA ILE A 126 29.51 4.50 13.29
C ILE A 126 30.76 5.38 13.22
N VAL A 127 31.61 5.30 14.24
CA VAL A 127 32.94 5.95 14.20
C VAL A 127 33.81 5.20 13.19
N ILE A 128 34.16 5.88 12.09
CA ILE A 128 35.17 5.41 11.16
C ILE A 128 36.51 5.91 11.68
N ASP A 129 37.34 5.04 12.24
CA ASP A 129 38.69 5.39 12.68
C ASP A 129 39.49 5.91 11.48
N GLY A 130 39.65 7.23 11.43
CA GLY A 130 40.32 7.96 10.36
C GLY A 130 41.85 7.84 10.36
N ASP A 131 42.43 6.90 11.13
CA ASP A 131 43.89 6.83 11.34
C ASP A 131 44.58 5.66 10.61
N SER A 132 43.95 5.10 9.58
CA SER A 132 44.66 4.31 8.55
C SER A 132 45.08 5.12 7.33
N LEU A 133 44.99 6.45 7.37
CA LEU A 133 45.44 7.33 6.28
C LEU A 133 46.45 8.40 6.74
N GLN A 134 47.56 7.96 7.31
CA GLN A 134 48.86 8.65 7.14
C GLN A 134 49.97 7.66 6.75
N SER A 135 49.83 7.07 5.57
CA SER A 135 50.89 6.68 4.60
C SER A 135 50.12 5.89 3.52
N GLU A 136 49.91 6.30 2.28
CA GLU A 136 50.74 7.10 1.39
C GLU A 136 49.85 7.91 0.43
N ALA A 137 50.32 9.10 0.07
CA ALA A 137 49.87 9.77 -1.13
C ALA A 137 50.43 9.01 -2.36
N SER A 138 49.59 8.23 -3.04
CA SER A 138 49.65 7.71 -4.44
C SER A 138 48.76 6.44 -4.44
N GLU A 139 47.67 6.31 -5.19
CA GLU A 139 47.42 6.62 -6.58
C GLU A 139 45.95 6.99 -6.83
N SER A 140 45.76 7.94 -7.74
CA SER A 140 44.77 7.91 -8.82
C SER A 140 43.31 7.57 -8.49
N SER A 141 42.50 8.62 -8.46
CA SER A 141 41.07 8.61 -8.73
C SER A 141 40.71 7.68 -9.92
N PHE A 142 39.90 6.65 -9.68
CA PHE A 142 39.14 5.98 -10.75
C PHE A 142 37.68 6.37 -10.63
N ILE A 143 37.33 7.44 -11.35
CA ILE A 143 35.98 7.71 -11.80
C ILE A 143 35.79 6.87 -13.08
N PRO A 144 34.78 6.01 -13.21
CA PRO A 144 34.42 5.52 -14.53
C PRO A 144 33.70 6.67 -15.25
N GLU A 145 34.47 7.40 -16.05
CA GLU A 145 33.99 8.41 -16.98
C GLU A 145 33.11 7.72 -18.04
N VAL A 146 31.79 7.86 -17.90
CA VAL A 146 30.83 7.64 -19.00
C VAL A 146 31.09 8.75 -20.01
N ASN A 147 31.82 8.43 -21.08
CA ASN A 147 32.02 9.29 -22.23
C ASN A 147 30.66 9.72 -22.80
N SER A 148 30.25 10.93 -22.44
CA SER A 148 29.17 11.67 -23.08
C SER A 148 29.80 12.74 -23.97
N GLU A 149 30.39 12.32 -25.08
CA GLU A 149 30.78 13.26 -26.13
C GLU A 149 29.54 13.54 -27.00
N THR A 150 29.02 14.74 -26.84
CA THR A 150 28.02 15.33 -27.74
C THR A 150 28.78 15.86 -28.97
N PRO A 151 28.45 15.46 -30.22
CA PRO A 151 29.08 16.05 -31.38
C PRO A 151 28.55 17.47 -31.62
N GLN A 152 29.45 18.47 -31.60
CA GLN A 152 29.15 19.81 -32.06
C GLN A 152 28.97 19.83 -33.59
N GLU A 153 27.82 20.35 -34.00
CA GLU A 153 27.50 20.80 -35.34
C GLU A 153 28.41 21.97 -35.75
N SER A 154 29.20 21.80 -36.82
CA SER A 154 29.74 22.93 -37.59
C SER A 154 29.75 22.61 -39.08
N ARG A 155 29.13 23.53 -39.84
CA ARG A 155 28.87 23.52 -41.28
C ARG A 155 30.14 23.66 -42.12
N SER A 156 30.21 22.99 -43.28
CA SER A 156 30.59 23.65 -44.56
C SER A 156 30.37 22.76 -45.80
N LEU A 157 29.42 23.22 -46.65
CA LEU A 157 29.41 23.29 -48.13
C LEU A 157 29.87 22.11 -49.02
N GLY A 158 28.93 21.64 -49.85
CA GLY A 158 29.22 21.00 -51.14
C GLY A 158 28.01 20.34 -51.82
N ASN A 159 27.09 21.12 -52.42
CA ASN A 159 26.28 20.68 -53.59
C ASN A 159 27.20 20.75 -54.84
N PRO A 160 26.95 20.06 -55.98
CA PRO A 160 25.65 19.71 -56.61
C PRO A 160 25.60 18.21 -57.03
N GLU A 161 24.53 17.60 -57.55
CA GLU A 161 23.93 17.80 -58.88
C GLU A 161 22.58 17.07 -59.00
N GLN A 162 21.80 17.57 -59.96
CA GLN A 162 20.47 17.17 -60.39
C GLN A 162 20.41 15.75 -60.98
N SER A 163 19.27 15.07 -60.89
CA SER A 163 18.48 14.72 -62.09
C SER A 163 17.16 14.07 -61.71
N SER A 164 16.10 14.58 -62.36
CA SER A 164 14.76 14.03 -62.50
C SER A 164 14.71 12.53 -62.77
N GLN A 165 13.72 11.84 -62.20
CA GLN A 165 12.50 11.39 -62.90
C GLN A 165 11.48 10.83 -61.91
#